data_AF-A0A317A4Y0-F1
#
_entry.id   AF-A0A317A4Y0-F1
#
_cell.length_a   1.000
_cell.length_b   1.000
_cell.length_c   1.000
_cell.angle_alpha   90.00
_cell.angle_beta   90.00
_cell.angle_gamma   90.00
#
_symmetry.space_group_name_H-M   'P 1'
#
loop_
_entity.id
_entity.type
_entity.pdbx_description
1 polymer ?
#
loop_
_entity_poly.entity_id
_entity_poly.type
_entity_poly.pdbx_seq_one_letter_code
_entity_poly.pdbx_strand_id
1 'polypeptide(L)'
;MENCSYTVALKVINTALWGVPATADANETHATTWVAKAIHDYNVSMAWDDDLFIDYKWDFEGWTKELFSKVERGTLRSLKSVLRHRGVYTDNNHARVADSLYNILGIENTLEWEPAEFRAIKFDQQSEAYQRQQSNKRQQDTQHTVYPAVQQQPQLQQPPQLQQPPQVP
;
A
#
# COMPACT_ATOMS: atom_id res chain seq x y z
N MET A 1 15.99 -10.40 -3.72
CA MET A 1 15.76 -9.00 -3.33
C MET A 1 15.43 -8.24 -4.59
N GLU A 2 14.14 -8.01 -4.88
CA GLU A 2 13.77 -7.13 -5.99
C GLU A 2 14.22 -5.71 -5.63
N ASN A 3 15.08 -5.13 -6.46
CA ASN A 3 15.54 -3.75 -6.35
C ASN A 3 14.35 -2.80 -6.49
N CYS A 4 13.74 -2.39 -5.39
CA CYS A 4 13.02 -1.11 -5.36
C CYS A 4 14.07 0.00 -5.33
N SER A 5 14.65 0.32 -6.50
CA SER A 5 15.59 1.43 -6.66
C SER A 5 14.82 2.75 -6.59
N TYR A 6 14.50 3.19 -5.39
CA TYR A 6 14.04 4.55 -5.16
C TYR A 6 15.19 5.50 -5.48
N THR A 7 15.04 6.26 -6.57
CA THR A 7 16.06 7.20 -7.01
C THR A 7 15.97 8.47 -6.18
N VAL A 8 16.95 8.73 -5.33
CA VAL A 8 17.14 10.03 -4.66
C VAL A 8 18.09 10.90 -5.48
N ALA A 9 17.96 12.22 -5.40
CA ALA A 9 18.82 13.14 -6.13
C ALA A 9 20.23 13.21 -5.51
N LEU A 10 21.09 12.24 -5.81
CA LEU A 10 22.46 12.14 -5.28
C LEU A 10 23.30 13.41 -5.47
N LYS A 11 23.03 14.20 -6.52
CA LYS A 11 23.73 15.46 -6.79
C LYS A 11 23.38 16.59 -5.81
N VAL A 12 22.24 16.48 -5.12
CA VAL A 12 21.70 17.48 -4.18
C VAL A 12 21.96 17.06 -2.72
N ILE A 13 22.33 15.80 -2.48
CA ILE A 13 22.64 15.29 -1.15
C ILE A 13 23.97 15.86 -0.66
N ASN A 14 23.96 16.45 0.54
CA ASN A 14 25.15 16.89 1.24
C ASN A 14 25.43 15.97 2.44
N THR A 15 26.51 15.20 2.38
CA THR A 15 26.88 14.24 3.43
C THR A 15 27.11 14.88 4.80
N ALA A 16 27.55 16.15 4.85
CA ALA A 16 27.70 16.87 6.11
C ALA A 16 26.36 17.15 6.82
N LEU A 17 25.24 17.06 6.09
CA LEU A 17 23.89 17.26 6.62
C LEU A 17 23.13 15.93 6.84
N TRP A 18 23.76 14.78 6.57
CA TRP A 18 23.10 13.46 6.58
C TRP A 18 22.49 13.05 7.93
N GLY A 19 22.91 13.65 9.04
CA GLY A 19 22.35 13.41 10.37
C GLY A 19 21.73 14.64 11.02
N VAL A 20 21.58 15.73 10.27
CA VAL A 20 21.18 17.03 10.82
C VAL A 20 19.72 17.31 10.44
N PRO A 21 18.79 17.40 11.40
CA PRO A 21 17.38 17.73 11.13
C PRO A 21 17.25 19.02 10.32
N ALA A 22 16.41 19.00 9.29
CA ALA A 22 16.12 20.22 8.53
C ALA A 22 15.13 21.09 9.31
N THR A 23 15.54 22.29 9.66
CA THR A 23 14.73 23.31 10.33
C THR A 23 13.91 24.11 9.32
N ALA A 24 12.99 24.97 9.79
CA ALA A 24 12.11 25.74 8.92
C ALA A 24 12.85 26.64 7.89
N ASP A 25 14.04 27.12 8.25
CA ASP A 25 14.93 27.95 7.44
C ASP A 25 15.84 27.15 6.49
N ALA A 26 15.79 25.82 6.54
CA ALA A 26 16.58 24.96 5.66
C ALA A 26 16.37 25.31 4.17
N ASN A 27 17.46 25.23 3.41
CA ASN A 27 17.44 25.37 1.96
C ASN A 27 17.12 24.03 1.27
N GLU A 28 17.00 24.04 -0.07
CA GLU A 28 16.70 22.85 -0.87
C GLU A 28 17.67 21.69 -0.59
N THR A 29 18.98 21.94 -0.54
CA THR A 29 20.00 20.91 -0.28
C THR A 29 19.78 20.22 1.07
N HIS A 30 19.54 21.00 2.14
CA HIS A 30 19.34 20.46 3.48
C HIS A 30 18.03 19.69 3.58
N ALA A 31 16.92 20.26 3.10
CA ALA A 31 15.63 19.58 3.09
C ALA A 31 15.67 18.29 2.26
N THR A 32 16.32 18.32 1.10
CA THR A 32 16.50 17.13 0.24
C THR A 32 17.37 16.08 0.89
N THR A 33 18.43 16.47 1.58
CA THR A 33 19.28 15.54 2.32
C THR A 33 18.52 14.84 3.44
N TRP A 34 17.69 15.58 4.20
CA TRP A 34 16.88 14.99 5.26
C TRP A 34 15.86 13.98 4.71
N VAL A 35 15.16 14.31 3.63
CA VAL A 35 14.23 13.35 2.99
C VAL A 35 14.96 12.12 2.44
N ALA A 36 16.14 12.30 1.84
CA ALA A 36 16.94 11.17 1.35
C ALA A 36 17.40 10.25 2.49
N LYS A 37 17.79 10.84 3.63
CA LYS A 37 18.11 10.10 4.86
C LYS A 37 16.90 9.32 5.37
N ALA A 38 15.72 9.95 5.48
CA ALA A 38 14.50 9.27 5.93
C ALA A 38 14.17 8.06 5.04
N ILE A 39 14.22 8.22 3.71
CA ILE A 39 14.03 7.11 2.74
C ILE A 39 15.04 5.97 3.00
N HIS A 40 16.31 6.33 3.22
CA HIS A 40 17.35 5.35 3.54
C HIS A 40 17.05 4.62 4.84
N ASP A 41 16.65 5.34 5.88
CA ASP A 41 16.41 4.78 7.20
C ASP A 41 15.20 3.85 7.20
N TYR A 42 14.11 4.19 6.50
CA TYR A 42 12.99 3.27 6.30
C TYR A 42 13.44 1.98 5.62
N ASN A 43 14.37 2.07 4.67
CA ASN A 43 14.90 0.90 4.02
C ASN A 43 15.76 0.03 4.95
N VAL A 44 16.58 0.64 5.80
CA VAL A 44 17.44 -0.07 6.75
C VAL A 44 16.65 -0.64 7.93
N SER A 45 15.67 0.12 8.45
CA SER A 45 14.83 -0.30 9.57
C SER A 45 13.84 -1.40 9.19
N MET A 46 13.65 -1.63 7.88
CA MET A 46 12.65 -2.58 7.40
C MET A 46 11.27 -2.22 7.98
N ALA A 47 10.88 -0.94 7.85
CA ALA A 47 9.56 -0.47 8.29
C ALA A 47 8.50 -0.61 7.19
N TRP A 48 7.29 -1.03 7.57
CA TRP A 48 6.09 -1.13 6.72
C TRP A 48 4.84 -0.66 7.47
N ASP A 49 3.78 -0.41 6.71
CA ASP A 49 2.42 -0.12 7.17
C ASP A 49 2.39 0.89 8.33
N ASP A 50 1.80 0.54 9.48
CA ASP A 50 1.62 1.47 10.60
C ASP A 50 2.96 1.91 11.24
N ASP A 51 3.95 1.01 11.36
CA ASP A 51 5.27 1.34 11.90
C ASP A 51 5.96 2.40 11.03
N LEU A 52 5.90 2.22 9.70
CA LEU A 52 6.42 3.20 8.75
C LEU A 52 5.67 4.53 8.81
N PHE A 53 4.36 4.51 9.06
CA PHE A 53 3.59 5.74 9.23
C PHE A 53 3.99 6.50 10.50
N ILE A 54 4.26 5.79 11.60
CA ILE A 54 4.73 6.38 12.86
C ILE A 54 6.12 7.00 12.66
N ASP A 55 7.06 6.25 12.06
CA ASP A 55 8.40 6.74 11.75
C ASP A 55 8.33 8.02 10.87
N TYR A 56 7.47 8.00 9.85
CA TYR A 56 7.21 9.17 9.01
C TYR A 56 6.72 10.39 9.80
N LYS A 57 5.80 10.21 10.75
CA LYS A 57 5.32 11.32 11.57
C LYS A 57 6.40 11.88 12.47
N TRP A 58 7.27 11.03 13.03
CA TRP A 58 8.39 11.48 13.85
C TRP A 58 9.47 12.20 13.06
N ASP A 59 9.88 11.66 11.91
CA ASP A 59 10.94 12.26 11.09
C ASP A 59 10.60 13.65 10.53
N PHE A 60 9.31 13.90 10.32
CA PHE A 60 8.79 15.13 9.73
C PHE A 60 7.91 15.92 10.71
N GLU A 61 8.04 15.67 12.01
CA GLU A 61 7.37 16.47 13.03
C GLU A 61 7.76 17.95 12.88
N GLY A 62 6.75 18.84 12.89
CA GLY A 62 6.96 20.28 12.73
C GLY A 62 7.29 20.74 11.30
N TRP A 63 7.38 19.83 10.32
CA TRP A 63 7.58 20.23 8.92
C TRP A 63 6.35 20.94 8.35
N THR A 64 6.60 22.05 7.65
CA THR A 64 5.55 22.80 6.96
C THR A 64 5.47 22.39 5.48
N LYS A 65 4.34 22.69 4.85
CA LYS A 65 4.16 22.58 3.40
C LYS A 65 5.25 23.30 2.60
N GLU A 66 5.73 24.45 3.10
CA GLU A 66 6.81 25.20 2.47
C GLU A 66 8.12 24.40 2.48
N LEU A 67 8.44 23.77 3.61
CA LEU A 67 9.66 22.96 3.74
C LEU A 67 9.64 21.74 2.81
N PHE A 68 8.51 21.05 2.72
CA PHE A 68 8.33 20.01 1.69
C PHE A 68 8.49 20.57 0.28
N SER A 69 7.99 21.78 0.00
CA SER A 69 8.09 22.39 -1.33
C SER A 69 9.52 22.77 -1.74
N LYS A 70 10.46 22.88 -0.80
CA LYS A 70 11.89 23.12 -1.06
C LYS A 70 12.63 21.84 -1.48
N VAL A 71 12.09 20.66 -1.20
CA VAL A 71 12.75 19.39 -1.49
C VAL A 71 12.77 19.15 -3.00
N GLU A 72 13.89 18.61 -3.49
CA GLU A 72 14.02 18.20 -4.89
C GLU A 72 12.88 17.25 -5.29
N ARG A 73 12.26 17.54 -6.44
CA ARG A 73 10.99 16.93 -6.85
C ARG A 73 11.05 15.41 -7.00
N GLY A 74 12.15 14.86 -7.53
CA GLY A 74 12.36 13.42 -7.66
C GLY A 74 12.44 12.73 -6.30
N THR A 75 13.13 13.35 -5.35
CA THR A 75 13.32 12.86 -3.99
C THR A 75 11.99 12.82 -3.22
N LEU A 76 11.14 13.85 -3.35
CA LEU A 76 9.76 13.79 -2.81
C LEU A 76 8.92 12.69 -3.43
N ARG A 77 9.00 12.49 -4.75
CA ARG A 77 8.27 11.40 -5.41
C ARG A 77 8.74 10.04 -4.91
N SER A 78 10.04 9.90 -4.67
CA SER A 78 10.61 8.68 -4.09
C SER A 78 10.07 8.45 -2.68
N LEU A 79 10.03 9.47 -1.82
CA LEU A 79 9.41 9.37 -0.49
C LEU A 79 7.94 8.91 -0.59
N LYS A 80 7.11 9.58 -1.40
CA LYS A 80 5.70 9.18 -1.60
C LYS A 80 5.59 7.74 -2.12
N SER A 81 6.49 7.33 -3.01
CA SER A 81 6.49 5.97 -3.57
C SER A 81 6.88 4.92 -2.53
N VAL A 82 7.88 5.19 -1.69
CA VAL A 82 8.29 4.30 -0.57
C VAL A 82 7.13 4.07 0.37
N LEU A 83 6.51 5.16 0.86
CA LEU A 83 5.37 5.10 1.77
C LEU A 83 4.25 4.22 1.18
N ARG A 84 3.84 4.50 -0.06
CA ARG A 84 2.75 3.77 -0.72
C ARG A 84 3.09 2.31 -1.02
N HIS A 85 4.28 2.05 -1.54
CA HIS A 85 4.71 0.69 -1.82
C HIS A 85 4.72 -0.17 -0.56
N ARG A 86 5.01 0.43 0.59
CA ARG A 86 5.11 -0.25 1.87
C ARG A 86 3.84 -0.16 2.72
N GLY A 87 2.71 0.22 2.14
CA GLY A 87 1.40 0.11 2.79
C GLY A 87 0.84 1.40 3.39
N VAL A 88 1.60 2.50 3.40
CA VAL A 88 1.14 3.81 3.90
C VAL A 88 0.39 4.57 2.80
N TYR A 89 -0.90 4.85 3.03
CA TYR A 89 -1.69 5.61 2.09
C TYR A 89 -1.42 7.11 2.24
N THR A 90 -1.05 7.76 1.13
CA THR A 90 -0.65 9.18 1.10
C THR A 90 -1.72 10.10 0.48
N ASP A 91 -2.98 9.64 0.46
CA ASP A 91 -4.10 10.28 -0.23
C ASP A 91 -3.85 10.49 -1.75
N ASN A 92 -4.86 11.06 -2.41
CA ASN A 92 -5.10 11.23 -3.83
C ASN A 92 -3.83 11.42 -4.70
N ASN A 93 -3.80 10.67 -5.79
CA ASN A 93 -2.74 10.73 -6.80
C ASN A 93 -2.66 12.08 -7.55
N HIS A 94 -3.73 12.87 -7.58
CA HIS A 94 -3.81 14.11 -8.35
C HIS A 94 -3.26 15.35 -7.63
N ALA A 95 -3.04 15.27 -6.31
CA ALA A 95 -2.49 16.37 -5.54
C ALA A 95 -0.97 16.56 -5.80
N ARG A 96 -0.47 17.78 -5.57
CA ARG A 96 0.97 18.04 -5.58
C ARG A 96 1.62 17.15 -4.51
N VAL A 97 2.76 16.53 -4.83
CA VAL A 97 3.41 15.56 -3.94
C VAL A 97 3.72 16.14 -2.55
N ALA A 98 4.20 17.39 -2.50
CA ALA A 98 4.44 18.09 -1.24
C ALA A 98 3.15 18.26 -0.41
N ASP A 99 2.02 18.57 -1.06
CA ASP A 99 0.72 18.73 -0.41
C ASP A 99 0.24 17.40 0.14
N SER A 100 0.31 16.31 -0.64
CA SER A 100 -0.04 14.96 -0.17
C SER A 100 0.75 14.56 1.07
N LEU A 101 2.06 14.74 1.05
CA LEU A 101 2.95 14.38 2.15
C LEU A 101 2.68 15.24 3.39
N TYR A 102 2.51 16.55 3.22
CA TYR A 102 2.16 17.43 4.31
C TYR A 102 0.79 17.09 4.93
N ASN A 103 -0.22 16.83 4.10
CA ASN A 103 -1.57 16.55 4.58
C ASN A 103 -1.61 15.31 5.48
N ILE A 104 -0.87 14.25 5.15
CA ILE A 104 -0.86 13.03 5.96
C ILE A 104 -0.15 13.18 7.31
N LEU A 105 0.73 14.18 7.49
CA LEU A 105 1.34 14.45 8.79
C LEU A 105 0.31 14.89 9.84
N GLY A 106 -0.72 15.62 9.40
CA GLY A 106 -1.79 16.11 10.27
C GLY A 106 -2.84 15.06 10.64
N ILE A 107 -2.73 13.83 10.12
CA ILE A 107 -3.74 12.79 10.34
C ILE A 107 -3.33 11.95 11.55
N GLU A 108 -4.27 11.72 12.46
CA GLU A 108 -4.03 10.95 13.68
C GLU A 108 -3.86 9.45 13.38
N ASN A 109 -4.71 8.89 12.51
CA ASN A 109 -4.77 7.47 12.19
C ASN A 109 -4.40 7.19 10.72
N THR A 110 -3.99 5.97 10.41
CA THR A 110 -3.73 5.57 9.03
C THR A 110 -4.98 5.68 8.18
N LEU A 111 -4.84 6.26 6.99
CA LEU A 111 -5.94 6.40 6.06
C LEU A 111 -6.28 5.05 5.42
N GLU A 112 -7.56 4.77 5.28
CA GLU A 112 -8.02 3.63 4.48
C GLU A 112 -7.75 3.87 3.00
N TRP A 113 -7.30 2.82 2.32
CA TRP A 113 -7.04 2.88 0.89
C TRP A 113 -8.35 2.87 0.09
N GLU A 114 -8.46 3.78 -0.88
CA GLU A 114 -9.53 3.71 -1.88
C GLU A 114 -9.49 2.34 -2.60
N PRO A 115 -10.62 1.60 -2.71
CA PRO A 115 -10.59 0.21 -3.19
C PRO A 115 -9.98 0.04 -4.58
N ALA A 116 -10.16 1.03 -5.47
CA ALA A 116 -9.56 1.02 -6.80
C ALA A 116 -8.03 1.21 -6.75
N GLU A 117 -7.56 2.15 -5.93
CA GLU A 117 -6.12 2.38 -5.74
C GLU A 117 -5.46 1.19 -5.04
N PHE A 118 -6.10 0.65 -4.01
CA PHE A 118 -5.63 -0.52 -3.27
C PHE A 118 -5.39 -1.72 -4.19
N ARG A 119 -6.26 -1.95 -5.18
CA ARG A 119 -6.09 -3.03 -6.17
C ARG A 119 -5.00 -2.76 -7.19
N ALA A 120 -4.74 -1.49 -7.51
CA ALA A 120 -3.80 -1.09 -8.55
C ALA A 120 -2.34 -1.02 -8.05
N ILE A 121 -2.12 -0.78 -6.75
CA ILE A 121 -0.76 -0.71 -6.19
C ILE A 121 -0.10 -2.08 -6.14
N LYS A 122 1.16 -2.14 -6.58
CA LYS A 122 2.08 -3.24 -6.28
C LYS A 122 2.72 -2.97 -4.92
N PHE A 123 2.16 -3.57 -3.87
CA PHE A 123 2.72 -3.49 -2.52
C PHE A 123 3.96 -4.36 -2.37
N ASP A 124 4.82 -4.01 -1.41
CA ASP A 124 5.92 -4.84 -0.93
C ASP A 124 5.36 -6.12 -0.30
N GLN A 125 5.97 -7.27 -0.61
CA GLN A 125 5.49 -8.57 -0.14
C GLN A 125 5.48 -8.71 1.39
N GLN A 126 6.29 -7.92 2.09
CA GLN A 126 6.37 -7.92 3.54
C GLN A 126 5.28 -7.08 4.21
N SER A 127 4.61 -6.19 3.46
CA SER A 127 3.55 -5.35 4.00
C SER A 127 2.26 -6.12 4.29
N GLU A 128 1.54 -5.71 5.32
CA GLU A 128 0.18 -6.17 5.62
C GLU A 128 -0.79 -5.78 4.50
N ALA A 129 -0.59 -4.61 3.89
CA ALA A 129 -1.33 -4.20 2.70
C ALA A 129 -1.25 -5.25 1.57
N TYR A 130 -0.06 -5.80 1.31
CA TYR A 130 0.10 -6.90 0.35
C TYR A 130 -0.66 -8.16 0.77
N GLN A 131 -0.54 -8.57 2.04
CA GLN A 131 -1.23 -9.77 2.55
C GLN A 131 -2.76 -9.65 2.41
N ARG A 132 -3.32 -8.47 2.73
CA ARG A 132 -4.74 -8.15 2.53
C ARG A 132 -5.12 -8.20 1.05
N GLN A 133 -4.30 -7.63 0.17
CA GLN A 133 -4.55 -7.63 -1.28
C GLN A 133 -4.57 -9.06 -1.85
N GLN A 134 -3.67 -9.94 -1.42
CA GLN A 134 -3.63 -11.34 -1.85
C GLN A 134 -4.81 -12.16 -1.31
N SER A 135 -5.19 -11.92 -0.06
CA SER A 135 -6.35 -12.59 0.57
C SER A 135 -7.64 -12.26 -0.17
N ASN A 136 -7.84 -10.98 -0.53
CA ASN A 136 -9.01 -10.55 -1.29
C ASN A 136 -9.09 -11.17 -2.69
N LYS A 137 -7.94 -11.31 -3.39
CA LYS A 137 -7.89 -11.98 -4.70
C LYS A 137 -8.30 -13.45 -4.60
N ARG A 138 -7.79 -14.19 -3.60
CA ARG A 138 -8.12 -15.61 -3.39
C ARG A 138 -9.61 -15.84 -3.09
N GLN A 139 -10.24 -14.94 -2.34
CA GLN A 139 -11.67 -15.01 -2.05
C GLN A 139 -12.53 -14.79 -3.29
N GLN A 140 -12.11 -13.92 -4.21
CA GLN A 140 -12.80 -13.71 -5.49
C GLN A 140 -12.69 -14.95 -6.39
N ASP A 141 -11.51 -15.54 -6.51
CA ASP A 141 -11.30 -16.77 -7.31
C ASP A 141 -12.13 -17.95 -6.79
N THR A 142 -12.24 -18.11 -5.46
CA THR A 142 -13.06 -19.18 -4.87
C THR A 142 -14.55 -18.97 -5.09
N GLN A 143 -15.06 -17.73 -5.07
CA GLN A 143 -16.46 -17.47 -5.41
C GLN A 143 -16.78 -17.72 -6.88
N HIS A 144 -15.84 -17.42 -7.79
CA HIS A 144 -16.02 -17.66 -9.22
C HIS A 144 -15.93 -19.15 -9.61
N THR A 145 -15.27 -19.99 -8.81
CA THR A 145 -15.12 -21.42 -9.11
C THR A 145 -16.28 -22.28 -8.58
N VAL A 146 -17.07 -21.80 -7.62
CA VAL A 146 -18.20 -22.56 -7.02
C VAL A 146 -19.51 -22.44 -7.81
N TYR A 147 -19.60 -21.55 -8.80
CA TYR A 147 -20.74 -21.50 -9.74
C TYR A 147 -20.21 -21.41 -11.18
N PRO A 148 -20.18 -22.54 -11.93
CA PRO A 148 -21.40 -23.10 -12.49
C PRO A 148 -21.42 -24.64 -12.45
N ALA A 149 -22.06 -25.23 -11.43
CA ALA A 149 -22.38 -26.66 -11.45
C ALA A 149 -23.73 -26.96 -10.77
N VAL A 150 -24.75 -26.13 -11.00
CA VAL A 150 -26.12 -26.47 -10.56
C VAL A 150 -27.17 -25.99 -11.56
N GLN A 151 -27.14 -26.54 -12.78
CA GLN A 151 -28.35 -26.67 -13.61
C GLN A 151 -28.30 -27.98 -14.41
N GLN A 152 -28.31 -29.11 -13.70
CA GLN A 152 -28.92 -30.32 -14.23
C GLN A 152 -30.03 -30.70 -13.26
N GLN A 153 -31.28 -30.47 -13.69
CA GLN A 153 -32.47 -30.93 -12.98
C GLN A 153 -32.38 -32.45 -12.82
N PRO A 154 -32.63 -33.02 -11.63
CA PRO A 154 -32.87 -34.45 -11.52
C PRO A 154 -34.20 -34.75 -12.24
N GLN A 155 -34.15 -35.48 -13.35
CA GLN A 155 -35.34 -36.12 -13.89
C GLN A 155 -35.88 -37.06 -12.80
N LEU A 156 -37.07 -36.76 -12.31
CA LEU A 156 -37.84 -37.63 -11.41
C LEU A 156 -38.03 -38.99 -12.10
N GLN A 157 -37.21 -39.96 -11.72
CA GLN A 157 -37.46 -41.36 -12.04
C GLN A 157 -38.71 -41.79 -11.28
N GLN A 158 -39.75 -42.12 -12.03
CA GLN A 158 -40.98 -42.71 -11.48
C GLN A 158 -40.64 -44.03 -10.78
N PRO A 159 -41.23 -44.32 -9.60
CA PRO A 159 -40.96 -45.56 -8.90
C PRO A 159 -41.48 -46.77 -9.70
N PRO A 160 -40.81 -47.93 -9.65
CA PRO A 160 -41.29 -49.14 -10.31
C PRO A 160 -42.61 -49.58 -9.65
N GLN A 161 -43.64 -49.83 -10.44
CA GLN A 161 -44.84 -50.50 -9.94
C GLN A 161 -44.49 -51.92 -9.54
N LEU A 162 -44.65 -52.24 -8.25
CA LEU A 162 -44.59 -53.59 -7.72
C LEU A 162 -45.71 -54.42 -8.36
N GLN A 163 -45.32 -55.34 -9.25
CA GLN A 163 -46.20 -56.39 -9.74
C GLN A 163 -46.61 -57.26 -8.55
N GLN A 164 -47.92 -57.27 -8.27
CA GLN A 164 -48.50 -58.12 -7.24
C GLN A 164 -48.31 -59.60 -7.61
N PRO A 165 -47.99 -60.48 -6.65
CA PRO A 165 -47.94 -61.91 -6.91
C PRO A 165 -49.36 -62.45 -7.11
N PRO A 166 -49.59 -63.40 -8.04
CA PRO A 166 -50.85 -64.10 -8.10
C PRO A 166 -51.04 -64.94 -6.82
N GLN A 167 -52.15 -64.72 -6.12
CA GLN A 167 -52.65 -65.66 -5.13
C GLN A 167 -53.59 -66.66 -5.80
N VAL A 168 -53.32 -67.93 -5.50
CA VAL A 168 -53.95 -69.21 -5.91
C VAL A 168 -55.39 -69.31 -5.34
N PRO A 169 -56.35 -70.13 -5.86
CA PRO A 169 -56.24 -71.56 -6.18
C PRO A 169 -56.48 -71.93 -7.65
#